data_AF-A0A3A9BF78-F1
#
_entry.id   AF-A0A3A9BF78-F1
#
_cell.length_a   1.000
_cell.length_b   1.000
_cell.length_c   1.000
_cell.angle_alpha   90.00
_cell.angle_beta   90.00
_cell.angle_gamma   90.00
#
_symmetry.space_group_name_H-M   'P 1'
#
loop_
_entity.id
_entity.type
_entity.pdbx_description
1 polymer ?
#
loop_
_entity_poly.entity_id
_entity_poly.type
_entity_poly.pdbx_seq_one_letter_code
_entity_poly.pdbx_strand_id
1 'polypeptide(L)'
;MISAIITKLLWNFEVKSTGAKKSFSQAIQIFEYLKMYFLQNDTTYRQSVVDASKAAFFEYTVRFAGFQVSYFLLFVFCTLLLVFISANIYKPGKAEAKLSRIANIIIPILQVIVYAFFIGAVYVYRFSEYEASILASYSRYMNISFAALWIVVLLGLFQAAAKSKIQRAAAIFLACSCLVTAPLGNIRRFINRDIVKEAQEVRSEFVLLAKEIEKICDGNDKIYFLSRGDRGLHYWITRFNARPNYVIDPFGGWSLGDAIYDGDIWHIDISPEEWIEQLINEEYDYVAIYRAGDDFSENYGSVFGNVLELSDNSLYKINRDQRILERCR
;
A
#
# COMPACT_ATOMS: atom_id res chain seq x y z
N MET A 1 -13.94 -22.98 -3.93
CA MET A 1 -13.88 -22.70 -5.39
C MET A 1 -15.09 -21.87 -5.86
N ILE A 2 -16.33 -22.29 -5.57
CA ILE A 2 -17.56 -21.54 -5.92
C ILE A 2 -17.55 -20.09 -5.37
N SER A 3 -17.20 -19.91 -4.10
CA SER A 3 -17.08 -18.56 -3.49
C SER A 3 -16.13 -17.65 -4.27
N ALA A 4 -14.95 -18.13 -4.66
CA ALA A 4 -13.98 -17.32 -5.42
C ALA A 4 -14.52 -16.91 -6.81
N ILE A 5 -15.27 -17.80 -7.47
CA ILE A 5 -15.90 -17.52 -8.77
C ILE A 5 -16.99 -16.47 -8.60
N ILE A 6 -17.89 -16.64 -7.62
CA ILE A 6 -18.97 -15.70 -7.33
C ILE A 6 -18.39 -14.32 -6.99
N THR A 7 -17.40 -14.24 -6.10
CA THR A 7 -16.73 -12.98 -5.75
C THR A 7 -16.14 -12.30 -6.98
N LYS A 8 -15.49 -13.05 -7.88
CA LYS A 8 -14.93 -12.49 -9.13
C LYS A 8 -16.01 -11.98 -10.08
N LEU A 9 -17.14 -12.70 -10.20
CA LEU A 9 -18.26 -12.28 -11.02
C LEU A 9 -18.92 -11.00 -10.49
N LEU A 10 -19.18 -10.94 -9.18
CA LEU A 10 -19.74 -9.76 -8.52
C LEU A 10 -18.82 -8.55 -8.64
N TRP A 11 -17.51 -8.75 -8.42
CA TRP A 11 -16.53 -7.67 -8.59
C TRP A 11 -16.48 -7.15 -10.03
N ASN A 12 -16.50 -8.05 -11.02
CA ASN A 12 -16.53 -7.64 -12.43
C ASN A 12 -17.83 -6.92 -12.81
N PHE A 13 -18.97 -7.28 -12.20
CA PHE A 13 -20.23 -6.58 -12.37
C PHE A 13 -20.13 -5.16 -11.80
N GLU A 14 -19.64 -5.02 -10.57
CA GLU A 14 -19.46 -3.72 -9.90
C GLU A 14 -18.58 -2.78 -10.74
N VAL A 15 -17.39 -3.25 -11.16
CA VAL A 15 -16.45 -2.47 -11.98
C VAL A 15 -17.08 -2.03 -13.30
N LYS A 16 -17.88 -2.89 -13.93
CA LYS A 16 -18.61 -2.52 -15.16
C LYS A 16 -19.71 -1.50 -14.90
N SER A 17 -20.48 -1.68 -13.83
CA SER A 17 -21.61 -0.81 -13.51
C SER A 17 -21.20 0.61 -13.11
N THR A 18 -20.04 0.74 -12.48
CA THR A 18 -19.48 2.02 -12.01
C THR A 18 -18.62 2.73 -13.05
N GLY A 19 -18.43 2.12 -14.24
CA GLY A 19 -17.51 2.64 -15.25
C GLY A 19 -16.05 2.72 -14.78
N ALA A 20 -15.70 2.02 -13.69
CA ALA A 20 -14.37 2.11 -13.10
C ALA A 20 -13.30 1.58 -14.05
N LYS A 21 -12.26 2.39 -14.31
CA LYS A 21 -11.09 1.96 -15.09
C LYS A 21 -10.32 0.88 -14.33
N LYS A 22 -9.92 -0.19 -15.01
CA LYS A 22 -9.06 -1.23 -14.44
C LYS A 22 -7.64 -0.69 -14.24
N SER A 23 -7.18 -0.60 -13.00
CA SER A 23 -5.82 -0.14 -12.66
C SER A 23 -4.72 -1.11 -13.11
N PHE A 24 -5.03 -2.41 -13.28
CA PHE A 24 -4.04 -3.43 -13.61
C PHE A 24 -4.48 -4.25 -14.84
N SER A 25 -3.95 -3.91 -16.01
CA SER A 25 -4.35 -4.53 -17.29
C SER A 25 -3.48 -5.71 -17.71
N GLN A 26 -2.18 -5.69 -17.38
CA GLN A 26 -1.24 -6.73 -17.82
C GLN A 26 -1.47 -8.06 -17.11
N ALA A 27 -1.22 -9.21 -17.75
CA ALA A 27 -1.27 -10.49 -17.06
C ALA A 27 0.09 -10.77 -16.37
N ILE A 28 0.07 -11.45 -15.23
CA ILE A 28 1.32 -11.99 -14.64
C ILE A 28 1.78 -13.13 -15.54
N GLN A 29 2.94 -12.96 -16.18
CA GLN A 29 3.52 -14.01 -17.03
C GLN A 29 4.29 -15.00 -16.15
N ILE A 30 3.60 -16.04 -15.68
CA ILE A 30 4.14 -16.95 -14.67
C ILE A 30 5.38 -17.71 -15.14
N PHE A 31 5.45 -18.10 -16.41
CA PHE A 31 6.60 -18.82 -16.95
C PHE A 31 7.85 -17.93 -17.02
N GLU A 32 7.71 -16.68 -17.44
CA GLU A 32 8.81 -15.71 -17.42
C GLU A 32 9.25 -15.40 -15.98
N TYR A 33 8.30 -15.27 -15.05
CA TYR A 33 8.63 -15.13 -13.63
C TYR A 33 9.41 -16.33 -13.08
N LEU A 34 9.03 -17.56 -13.46
CA LEU A 34 9.77 -18.76 -13.06
C LEU A 34 11.19 -18.78 -13.62
N LYS A 35 11.39 -18.35 -14.86
CA LYS A 35 12.74 -18.22 -15.46
C LYS A 35 13.56 -17.17 -14.73
N MET A 36 13.01 -15.99 -14.42
CA MET A 36 13.68 -14.98 -13.59
C MET A 36 14.04 -15.53 -12.20
N TYR A 37 13.08 -16.19 -11.55
CA TYR A 37 13.23 -16.69 -10.19
C TYR A 37 14.25 -17.83 -10.06
N PHE A 38 14.31 -18.76 -11.02
CA PHE A 38 15.19 -19.93 -10.92
C PHE A 38 16.46 -19.84 -11.77
N LEU A 39 16.43 -19.11 -12.88
CA LEU A 39 17.50 -19.09 -13.89
C LEU A 39 18.16 -17.72 -14.08
N GLN A 40 17.70 -16.68 -13.36
CA GLN A 40 18.18 -15.30 -13.53
C GLN A 40 18.09 -14.79 -14.98
N ASN A 41 17.00 -15.17 -15.67
CA ASN A 41 16.85 -14.95 -17.10
C ASN A 41 16.08 -13.66 -17.41
N ASP A 42 16.58 -12.52 -16.94
CA ASP A 42 16.13 -11.18 -17.31
C ASP A 42 17.28 -10.18 -17.05
N THR A 43 17.43 -9.18 -17.92
CA THR A 43 18.51 -8.18 -17.84
C THR A 43 18.01 -6.79 -17.45
N THR A 44 16.74 -6.67 -17.07
CA THR A 44 16.08 -5.42 -16.69
C THR A 44 16.01 -5.29 -15.16
N TYR A 45 15.42 -4.19 -14.67
CA TYR A 45 15.16 -3.99 -13.22
C TYR A 45 14.37 -5.15 -12.59
N ARG A 46 13.58 -5.88 -13.39
CA ARG A 46 12.74 -6.99 -12.92
C ARG A 46 13.57 -8.10 -12.29
N GLN A 47 14.75 -8.40 -12.84
CA GLN A 47 15.65 -9.38 -12.24
C GLN A 47 16.11 -8.93 -10.84
N SER A 48 16.51 -7.66 -10.71
CA SER A 48 16.87 -7.07 -9.40
C SER A 48 15.73 -7.10 -8.40
N VAL A 49 14.48 -6.86 -8.85
CA VAL A 49 13.28 -6.98 -8.00
C VAL A 49 13.07 -8.42 -7.51
N VAL A 50 13.26 -9.41 -8.39
CA VAL A 50 13.16 -10.83 -8.01
C VAL A 50 14.21 -11.17 -6.96
N ASP A 51 15.45 -10.76 -7.16
CA ASP A 51 16.55 -11.04 -6.23
C ASP A 51 16.36 -10.31 -4.89
N ALA A 52 15.93 -9.05 -4.92
CA ALA A 52 15.55 -8.31 -3.72
C ALA A 52 14.40 -8.99 -2.98
N SER A 53 13.36 -9.46 -3.68
CA SER A 53 12.19 -10.11 -3.06
C SER A 53 12.56 -11.42 -2.36
N LYS A 54 13.54 -12.16 -2.89
CA LYS A 54 14.12 -13.35 -2.26
C LYS A 54 14.90 -12.97 -1.01
N ALA A 55 15.81 -12.01 -1.12
CA ALA A 55 16.64 -11.54 -0.01
C ALA A 55 15.78 -11.01 1.14
N ALA A 56 14.71 -10.27 0.82
CA ALA A 56 13.79 -9.70 1.80
C ALA A 56 13.17 -10.74 2.75
N PHE A 57 12.95 -11.99 2.30
CA PHE A 57 12.46 -13.04 3.19
C PHE A 57 13.47 -13.39 4.31
N PHE A 58 14.76 -13.25 4.04
CA PHE A 58 15.83 -13.55 4.99
C PHE A 58 16.27 -12.31 5.78
N GLU A 59 16.22 -11.14 5.16
CA GLU A 59 16.79 -9.90 5.69
C GLU A 59 15.76 -9.01 6.39
N TYR A 60 14.53 -8.90 5.86
CA TYR A 60 13.54 -8.01 6.47
C TYR A 60 13.06 -8.59 7.79
N THR A 61 12.91 -7.71 8.77
CA THR A 61 12.59 -8.09 10.14
C THR A 61 11.22 -7.58 10.57
N VAL A 62 10.60 -8.35 11.46
CA VAL A 62 9.45 -7.95 12.26
C VAL A 62 9.95 -7.58 13.64
N ARG A 63 9.49 -6.42 14.14
CA ARG A 63 9.84 -5.94 15.47
C ARG A 63 8.83 -6.47 16.50
N PHE A 64 9.33 -7.15 17.53
CA PHE A 64 8.55 -7.65 18.65
C PHE A 64 9.20 -7.17 19.95
N ALA A 65 8.47 -6.50 20.83
CA ALA A 65 8.91 -6.13 22.19
C ALA A 65 10.38 -5.65 22.32
N GLY A 66 10.87 -4.86 21.36
CA GLY A 66 12.24 -4.32 21.36
C GLY A 66 13.29 -5.15 20.61
N PHE A 67 13.01 -6.40 20.23
CA PHE A 67 13.88 -7.23 19.38
C PHE A 67 13.36 -7.30 17.94
N GLN A 68 14.26 -7.65 17.02
CA GLN A 68 13.97 -7.81 15.59
C GLN A 68 14.20 -9.27 15.19
N VAL A 69 13.26 -9.86 14.46
CA VAL A 69 13.35 -11.24 13.96
C VAL A 69 13.06 -11.23 12.47
N SER A 70 13.91 -11.86 11.66
CA SER A 70 13.66 -11.96 10.23
C SER A 70 12.45 -12.85 9.90
N TYR A 71 11.83 -12.64 8.74
CA TYR A 71 10.72 -13.50 8.30
C TYR A 71 11.14 -14.98 8.23
N PHE A 72 12.35 -15.28 7.77
CA PHE A 72 12.89 -16.63 7.76
C PHE A 72 12.94 -17.26 9.16
N LEU A 73 13.51 -16.55 10.15
CA LEU A 73 13.59 -17.08 11.53
C LEU A 73 12.19 -17.25 12.14
N LEU A 74 11.28 -16.33 11.88
CA LEU A 74 9.89 -16.42 12.31
C LEU A 74 9.18 -17.63 11.68
N PHE A 75 9.45 -17.91 10.40
CA PHE A 75 8.92 -19.05 9.68
C PHE A 75 9.43 -20.38 10.24
N VAL A 76 10.74 -20.48 10.51
CA VAL A 76 11.34 -21.65 11.16
C VAL A 76 10.72 -21.87 12.55
N PHE A 77 10.63 -20.81 13.35
CA PHE A 77 10.03 -20.87 14.67
C PHE A 77 8.58 -21.37 14.65
N CYS A 78 7.73 -20.78 13.79
CA CYS A 78 6.33 -21.21 13.65
C CYS A 78 6.22 -22.66 13.16
N THR A 79 7.09 -23.07 12.24
CA THR A 79 7.15 -24.45 11.73
C THR A 79 7.47 -25.44 12.86
N LEU A 80 8.48 -25.14 13.68
CA LEU A 80 8.85 -25.97 14.83
C LEU A 80 7.71 -26.06 15.85
N LEU A 81 7.00 -24.96 16.11
CA LEU A 81 5.81 -24.97 16.96
C LEU A 81 4.69 -25.84 16.40
N LEU A 82 4.38 -25.76 15.11
CA LEU A 82 3.35 -26.59 14.48
C LEU A 82 3.71 -28.08 14.52
N VAL A 83 4.99 -28.42 14.30
CA VAL A 83 5.48 -29.80 14.44
C VAL A 83 5.34 -30.28 15.88
N PHE A 84 5.75 -29.47 16.86
CA PHE A 84 5.60 -29.79 18.28
C PHE A 84 4.13 -30.00 18.67
N ILE A 85 3.24 -29.08 18.28
CA ILE A 85 1.79 -29.17 18.51
C ILE A 85 1.24 -30.46 17.90
N SER A 86 1.56 -30.74 16.64
CA SER A 86 1.05 -31.93 15.96
C SER A 86 1.56 -33.23 16.59
N ALA A 87 2.82 -33.29 17.03
CA ALA A 87 3.37 -34.47 17.71
C ALA A 87 2.66 -34.74 19.04
N ASN A 88 2.25 -33.67 19.74
CA ASN A 88 1.57 -33.74 21.03
C ASN A 88 0.05 -34.00 20.92
N ILE A 89 -0.59 -33.55 19.85
CA ILE A 89 -2.03 -33.75 19.62
C ILE A 89 -2.30 -35.09 18.94
N TYR A 90 -1.50 -35.49 17.96
CA TYR A 90 -1.79 -36.62 17.08
C TYR A 90 -0.78 -37.75 17.27
N LYS A 91 -1.24 -38.85 17.87
CA LYS A 91 -0.42 -40.06 18.01
C LYS A 91 -0.08 -40.65 16.63
N PRO A 92 1.17 -41.07 16.38
CA PRO A 92 1.56 -41.71 15.12
C PRO A 92 0.72 -42.98 14.84
N GLY A 93 0.40 -43.24 13.58
CA GLY A 93 -0.23 -44.50 13.13
C GLY A 93 -1.75 -44.47 12.89
N LYS A 94 -2.46 -43.38 13.23
CA LYS A 94 -3.89 -43.22 12.88
C LYS A 94 -4.07 -42.43 11.58
N ALA A 95 -5.03 -42.82 10.74
CA ALA A 95 -5.35 -42.08 9.50
C ALA A 95 -5.71 -40.61 9.77
N GLU A 96 -6.43 -40.34 10.86
CA GLU A 96 -6.74 -38.99 11.36
C GLU A 96 -5.49 -38.16 11.65
N ALA A 97 -4.38 -38.79 12.09
CA ALA A 97 -3.13 -38.11 12.34
C ALA A 97 -2.44 -37.67 11.04
N LYS A 98 -2.60 -38.43 9.94
CA LYS A 98 -2.05 -38.07 8.63
C LYS A 98 -2.77 -36.86 8.03
N LEU A 99 -4.10 -36.90 7.97
CA LEU A 99 -4.93 -35.78 7.50
C LEU A 99 -4.70 -34.52 8.33
N SER A 100 -4.59 -34.67 9.65
CA SER A 100 -4.35 -33.53 10.54
C SER A 100 -2.94 -32.94 10.39
N ARG A 101 -1.91 -33.74 10.11
CA ARG A 101 -0.57 -33.22 9.79
C ARG A 101 -0.56 -32.41 8.50
N ILE A 102 -1.26 -32.89 7.47
CA ILE A 102 -1.41 -32.15 6.21
C ILE A 102 -2.11 -30.82 6.47
N ALA A 103 -3.24 -30.84 7.17
CA ALA A 103 -4.05 -29.65 7.43
C ALA A 103 -3.37 -28.62 8.35
N ASN A 104 -2.67 -29.07 9.41
CA ASN A 104 -2.17 -28.19 10.46
C ASN A 104 -0.68 -27.81 10.32
N ILE A 105 0.08 -28.52 9.48
CA ILE A 105 1.51 -28.22 9.25
C ILE A 105 1.73 -27.85 7.77
N ILE A 106 1.43 -28.79 6.87
CA ILE A 106 1.85 -28.67 5.47
C ILE A 106 1.13 -27.51 4.78
N ILE A 107 -0.20 -27.42 4.92
CA ILE A 107 -0.98 -26.34 4.29
C ILE A 107 -0.54 -24.95 4.78
N PRO A 108 -0.43 -24.67 6.10
CA PRO A 108 0.06 -23.37 6.59
C PRO A 108 1.48 -23.02 6.13
N ILE A 109 2.40 -23.99 6.13
CA ILE A 109 3.77 -23.77 5.67
C ILE A 109 3.81 -23.46 4.17
N LEU A 110 3.12 -24.28 3.37
CA LEU A 110 3.02 -24.06 1.93
C LEU A 110 2.35 -22.72 1.63
N GLN A 111 1.37 -22.30 2.42
CA GLN A 111 0.74 -20.99 2.26
C GLN A 111 1.75 -19.85 2.38
N VAL A 112 2.67 -19.87 3.35
CA VAL A 112 3.70 -18.82 3.46
C VAL A 112 4.68 -18.87 2.29
N ILE A 113 5.16 -20.06 1.91
CA ILE A 113 6.12 -20.22 0.81
C ILE A 113 5.51 -19.74 -0.52
N VAL A 114 4.30 -20.22 -0.82
CA VAL A 114 3.56 -19.85 -2.03
C VAL A 114 3.26 -18.36 -2.02
N TYR A 115 2.83 -17.80 -0.89
CA TYR A 115 2.55 -16.37 -0.78
C TYR A 115 3.80 -15.51 -1.00
N ALA A 116 4.93 -15.85 -0.37
CA ALA A 116 6.21 -15.16 -0.54
C ALA A 116 6.72 -15.25 -1.98
N PHE A 117 6.53 -16.39 -2.63
CA PHE A 117 6.87 -16.55 -4.05
C PHE A 117 6.01 -15.66 -4.94
N PHE A 118 4.68 -15.64 -4.75
CA PHE A 118 3.77 -14.87 -5.59
C PHE A 118 3.78 -13.37 -5.29
N ILE A 119 4.15 -12.93 -4.08
CA ILE A 119 4.27 -11.48 -3.83
C ILE A 119 5.41 -10.88 -4.66
N GLY A 120 6.53 -11.60 -4.86
CA GLY A 120 7.58 -11.19 -5.79
C GLY A 120 7.07 -11.05 -7.23
N ALA A 121 6.21 -11.96 -7.69
CA ALA A 121 5.57 -11.84 -9.00
C ALA A 121 4.67 -10.61 -9.08
N VAL A 122 3.94 -10.30 -8.01
CA VAL A 122 3.12 -9.09 -7.97
C VAL A 122 4.00 -7.83 -8.08
N TYR A 123 5.14 -7.76 -7.39
CA TYR A 123 6.08 -6.64 -7.54
C TYR A 123 6.57 -6.45 -8.98
N VAL A 124 6.96 -7.53 -9.65
CA VAL A 124 7.48 -7.47 -11.04
C VAL A 124 6.44 -6.95 -12.06
N TYR A 125 5.15 -7.27 -11.87
CA TYR A 125 4.12 -7.02 -12.89
C TYR A 125 3.06 -5.98 -12.52
N ARG A 126 2.97 -5.56 -11.25
CA ARG A 126 1.90 -4.68 -10.76
C ARG A 126 2.38 -3.35 -10.20
N PHE A 127 3.60 -3.30 -9.70
CA PHE A 127 4.16 -2.08 -9.14
C PHE A 127 4.92 -1.30 -10.22
N SER A 128 5.04 0.01 -10.03
CA SER A 128 5.99 0.80 -10.83
C SER A 128 7.41 0.32 -10.55
N GLU A 129 8.34 0.60 -11.46
CA GLU A 129 9.76 0.25 -11.28
C GLU A 129 10.31 0.79 -9.96
N TYR A 130 9.97 2.03 -9.61
CA TYR A 130 10.35 2.64 -8.34
C TYR A 130 9.84 1.84 -7.14
N GLU A 131 8.54 1.60 -7.06
CA GLU A 131 7.94 0.90 -5.92
C GLU A 131 8.39 -0.56 -5.83
N ALA A 132 8.59 -1.21 -6.98
CA ALA A 132 9.06 -2.59 -7.07
C ALA A 132 10.49 -2.74 -6.58
N SER A 133 11.38 -1.83 -6.98
CA SER A 133 12.80 -1.89 -6.65
C SER A 133 13.07 -1.72 -5.16
N ILE A 134 12.27 -0.89 -4.47
CA ILE A 134 12.37 -0.70 -3.02
C ILE A 134 11.48 -1.65 -2.21
N LEU A 135 10.76 -2.56 -2.88
CA LEU A 135 9.77 -3.46 -2.28
C LEU A 135 8.78 -2.70 -1.38
N ALA A 136 8.20 -1.62 -1.92
CA ALA A 136 7.34 -0.70 -1.19
C ALA A 136 6.20 -1.47 -0.50
N SER A 137 6.06 -1.29 0.83
CA SER A 137 5.08 -2.00 1.67
C SER A 137 5.24 -3.53 1.76
N TYR A 138 6.40 -4.11 1.46
CA TYR A 138 6.62 -5.57 1.53
C TYR A 138 6.28 -6.15 2.89
N SER A 139 6.67 -5.46 3.96
CA SER A 139 6.38 -5.87 5.33
C SER A 139 4.87 -5.99 5.59
N ARG A 140 4.05 -5.10 5.02
CA ARG A 140 2.59 -5.16 5.13
C ARG A 140 2.04 -6.45 4.52
N TYR A 141 2.51 -6.82 3.33
CA TYR A 141 2.06 -8.03 2.64
C TYR A 141 2.49 -9.29 3.39
N MET A 142 3.76 -9.39 3.77
CA MET A 142 4.26 -10.54 4.51
C MET A 142 3.62 -10.69 5.88
N ASN A 143 3.39 -9.59 6.60
CA ASN A 143 2.73 -9.63 7.91
C ASN A 143 1.32 -10.24 7.86
N ILE A 144 0.57 -10.08 6.76
CA ILE A 144 -0.76 -10.71 6.60
C ILE A 144 -0.62 -12.24 6.56
N SER A 145 0.34 -12.74 5.79
CA SER A 145 0.64 -14.17 5.69
C SER A 145 1.06 -14.75 7.05
N PHE A 146 1.95 -14.06 7.77
CA PHE A 146 2.37 -14.49 9.10
C PHE A 146 1.27 -14.37 10.15
N ALA A 147 0.39 -13.38 10.06
CA ALA A 147 -0.78 -13.28 10.95
C ALA A 147 -1.72 -14.48 10.78
N ALA A 148 -1.96 -14.93 9.54
CA ALA A 148 -2.74 -16.14 9.27
C ALA A 148 -2.07 -17.39 9.84
N LEU A 149 -0.75 -17.55 9.64
CA LEU A 149 0.02 -18.65 10.23
C LEU A 149 -0.07 -18.64 11.77
N TRP A 150 0.00 -17.45 12.36
CA TRP A 150 -0.04 -17.27 13.80
C TRP A 150 -1.37 -17.66 14.42
N ILE A 151 -2.49 -17.38 13.76
CA ILE A 151 -3.82 -17.84 14.20
C ILE A 151 -3.86 -19.37 14.27
N VAL A 152 -3.29 -20.07 13.28
CA VAL A 152 -3.24 -21.54 13.27
C VAL A 152 -2.39 -22.07 14.43
N VAL A 153 -1.23 -21.45 14.68
CA VAL A 153 -0.38 -21.79 15.84
C VAL A 153 -1.15 -21.63 17.15
N LEU A 154 -1.84 -20.50 17.35
CA LEU A 154 -2.60 -20.23 18.58
C LEU A 154 -3.73 -21.26 18.79
N LEU A 155 -4.50 -21.56 17.74
CA LEU A 155 -5.55 -22.58 17.81
C LEU A 155 -4.99 -23.97 18.14
N GLY A 156 -3.84 -24.31 17.55
CA GLY A 156 -3.11 -25.53 17.85
C GLY A 156 -2.65 -25.60 19.31
N LEU A 157 -2.12 -24.51 19.86
CA LEU A 157 -1.73 -24.42 21.27
C LEU A 157 -2.93 -24.60 22.20
N PHE A 158 -4.08 -23.99 21.91
CA PHE A 158 -5.30 -24.18 22.70
C PHE A 158 -5.78 -25.65 22.68
N GLN A 159 -5.73 -26.31 21.53
CA GLN A 159 -6.07 -27.72 21.44
C GLN A 159 -5.09 -28.62 22.20
N ALA A 160 -3.78 -28.33 22.12
CA ALA A 160 -2.77 -29.06 22.88
C ALA A 160 -2.98 -28.89 24.39
N ALA A 161 -3.31 -27.68 24.84
CA ALA A 161 -3.60 -27.37 26.23
C ALA A 161 -4.77 -28.19 26.80
N ALA A 162 -5.75 -28.54 25.96
CA ALA A 162 -6.92 -29.29 26.37
C ALA A 162 -6.64 -30.79 26.65
N LYS A 163 -5.50 -31.34 26.21
CA LYS A 163 -5.25 -32.79 26.24
C LYS A 163 -4.53 -33.31 27.50
N SER A 164 -3.71 -32.49 28.17
CA SER A 164 -3.05 -32.92 29.42
C SER A 164 -2.60 -31.74 30.28
N LYS A 165 -2.38 -31.96 31.58
CA LYS A 165 -1.93 -30.92 32.52
C LYS A 165 -0.57 -30.31 32.16
N ILE A 166 0.38 -31.15 31.71
CA ILE A 166 1.73 -30.68 31.30
C ILE A 166 1.66 -29.87 30.01
N GLN A 167 0.89 -30.34 29.02
CA GLN A 167 0.67 -29.59 27.77
C GLN A 167 -0.12 -28.31 28.02
N ARG A 168 -1.03 -28.29 28.99
CA ARG A 168 -1.73 -27.08 29.44
C ARG A 168 -0.76 -26.06 30.00
N ALA A 169 0.16 -26.45 30.88
CA ALA A 169 1.16 -25.53 31.43
C ALA A 169 2.08 -24.96 30.34
N ALA A 170 2.57 -25.80 29.42
CA ALA A 170 3.43 -25.38 28.31
C ALA A 170 2.71 -24.45 27.32
N ALA A 171 1.47 -24.78 26.95
CA ALA A 171 0.66 -23.96 26.05
C ALA A 171 0.25 -22.63 26.69
N ILE A 172 -0.08 -22.61 27.99
CA ILE A 172 -0.34 -21.38 28.74
C ILE A 172 0.93 -20.52 28.80
N PHE A 173 2.09 -21.10 29.11
CA PHE A 173 3.35 -20.36 29.13
C PHE A 173 3.66 -19.73 27.76
N LEU A 174 3.49 -20.49 26.68
CA LEU A 174 3.66 -19.99 25.31
C LEU A 174 2.65 -18.88 24.98
N ALA A 175 1.37 -19.07 25.27
CA ALA A 175 0.34 -18.05 25.06
C ALA A 175 0.60 -16.78 25.87
N CYS A 176 0.98 -16.90 27.14
CA CYS A 176 1.38 -15.78 27.98
C CYS A 176 2.62 -15.06 27.42
N SER A 177 3.61 -15.80 26.92
CA SER A 177 4.80 -15.22 26.27
C SER A 177 4.42 -14.43 25.01
N CYS A 178 3.44 -14.93 24.25
CA CYS A 178 2.88 -14.22 23.09
C CYS A 178 2.07 -12.97 23.49
N LEU A 179 1.44 -12.96 24.67
CA LEU A 179 0.74 -11.78 25.20
C LEU A 179 1.72 -10.71 25.70
N VAL A 180 2.85 -11.12 26.29
CA VAL A 180 3.92 -10.19 26.69
C VAL A 180 4.56 -9.51 25.47
N THR A 181 4.62 -10.20 24.33
CA THR A 181 5.12 -9.63 23.07
C THR A 181 4.01 -9.04 22.18
N ALA A 182 2.75 -9.10 22.61
CA ALA A 182 1.65 -8.52 21.86
C ALA A 182 1.82 -7.00 21.76
N PRO A 183 1.42 -6.38 20.63
CA PRO A 183 1.50 -4.94 20.47
C PRO A 183 0.38 -4.26 21.25
N LEU A 184 0.40 -4.35 22.59
CA LEU A 184 -0.60 -3.79 23.49
C LEU A 184 -0.78 -2.28 23.27
N GLY A 185 0.28 -1.58 22.85
CA GLY A 185 0.21 -0.19 22.41
C GLY A 185 -0.73 0.00 21.21
N ASN A 186 -0.68 -0.88 20.21
CA ASN A 186 -1.58 -0.82 19.05
C ASN A 186 -3.02 -1.18 19.44
N ILE A 187 -3.21 -2.17 20.32
CA ILE A 187 -4.54 -2.52 20.84
C ILE A 187 -5.13 -1.34 21.62
N ARG A 188 -4.35 -0.72 22.51
CA ARG A 188 -4.74 0.48 23.25
C ARG A 188 -5.13 1.61 22.31
N ARG A 189 -4.28 1.92 21.32
CA ARG A 189 -4.54 2.97 20.32
C ARG A 189 -5.79 2.68 19.49
N PHE A 190 -6.06 1.42 19.18
CA PHE A 190 -7.29 0.99 18.51
C PHE A 190 -8.53 1.22 19.39
N ILE A 191 -8.50 0.74 20.65
CA ILE A 191 -9.61 0.89 21.62
C ILE A 191 -9.90 2.37 21.88
N ASN A 192 -8.85 3.18 22.10
CA ASN A 192 -8.98 4.61 22.37
C ASN A 192 -9.28 5.45 21.12
N ARG A 193 -9.30 4.82 19.94
CA ARG A 193 -9.44 5.49 18.63
C ARG A 193 -8.38 6.58 18.39
N ASP A 194 -7.20 6.43 18.98
CA ASP A 194 -6.10 7.40 18.82
C ASP A 194 -5.71 7.53 17.34
N ILE A 195 -5.69 6.41 16.61
CA ILE A 195 -5.43 6.36 15.15
C ILE A 195 -6.45 7.22 14.38
N VAL A 196 -7.71 7.27 14.83
CA VAL A 196 -8.75 8.08 14.18
C VAL A 196 -8.51 9.56 14.45
N LYS A 197 -8.17 9.93 15.69
CA LYS A 197 -7.90 11.31 16.08
C LYS A 197 -6.69 11.87 15.32
N GLU A 198 -5.59 11.12 15.30
CA GLU A 198 -4.38 11.48 14.55
C GLU A 198 -4.69 11.63 13.04
N ALA A 199 -5.48 10.71 12.46
CA ALA A 199 -5.89 10.83 11.07
C ALA A 199 -6.77 12.07 10.82
N GLN A 200 -7.64 12.45 11.77
CA GLN A 200 -8.44 13.67 11.69
C GLN A 200 -7.58 14.93 11.81
N GLU A 201 -6.61 14.94 12.72
CA GLU A 201 -5.65 16.04 12.91
C GLU A 201 -4.83 16.26 11.64
N VAL A 202 -4.20 15.21 11.10
CA VAL A 202 -3.43 15.30 9.85
C VAL A 202 -4.30 15.76 8.68
N ARG A 203 -5.55 15.29 8.59
CA ARG A 203 -6.47 15.68 7.50
C ARG A 203 -7.03 17.08 7.65
N SER A 204 -6.97 17.69 8.84
CA SER A 204 -7.58 18.99 9.12
C SER A 204 -6.97 20.12 8.29
N GLU A 205 -5.66 20.04 7.99
CA GLU A 205 -4.93 21.01 7.18
C GLU A 205 -5.48 21.10 5.74
N PHE A 206 -5.98 19.99 5.21
CA PHE A 206 -6.48 19.88 3.83
C PHE A 206 -7.97 20.21 3.69
N VAL A 207 -8.65 20.49 4.81
CA VAL A 207 -10.10 20.76 4.81
C VAL A 207 -10.42 22.05 4.07
N LEU A 208 -9.54 23.05 4.11
CA LEU A 208 -9.77 24.33 3.45
C LEU A 208 -9.83 24.17 1.93
N LEU A 209 -8.78 23.59 1.33
CA LEU A 209 -8.74 23.32 -0.11
C LEU A 209 -9.88 22.40 -0.55
N ALA A 210 -10.16 21.34 0.21
CA ALA A 210 -11.25 20.43 -0.11
C ALA A 210 -12.62 21.12 -0.12
N LYS A 211 -12.87 22.03 0.83
CA LYS A 211 -14.11 22.83 0.86
C LYS A 211 -14.21 23.82 -0.28
N GLU A 212 -13.10 24.40 -0.73
CA GLU A 212 -13.14 25.27 -1.91
C GLU A 212 -13.46 24.47 -3.17
N ILE A 213 -12.85 23.30 -3.34
CA ILE A 213 -13.20 22.37 -4.43
C ILE A 213 -14.68 21.98 -4.37
N GLU A 214 -15.19 21.55 -3.21
CA GLU A 214 -16.59 21.13 -3.04
C GLU A 214 -17.60 22.25 -3.36
N LYS A 215 -17.27 23.51 -3.09
CA LYS A 215 -18.16 24.64 -3.35
C LYS A 215 -18.24 25.03 -4.82
N ILE A 216 -17.16 24.82 -5.57
CA ILE A 216 -16.99 25.34 -6.94
C ILE A 216 -17.25 24.25 -7.97
N CYS A 217 -16.82 23.03 -7.69
CA CYS A 217 -16.86 21.90 -8.61
C CYS A 217 -18.08 21.00 -8.38
N ASP A 218 -18.57 20.35 -9.44
CA ASP A 218 -19.83 19.60 -9.44
C ASP A 218 -19.68 18.07 -9.46
N GLY A 219 -18.44 17.57 -9.41
CA GLY A 219 -18.10 16.16 -9.46
C GLY A 219 -17.69 15.64 -10.83
N ASN A 220 -17.93 16.38 -11.92
CA ASN A 220 -17.47 16.02 -13.28
C ASN A 220 -16.20 16.76 -13.70
N ASP A 221 -15.83 17.83 -12.99
CA ASP A 221 -14.66 18.64 -13.29
C ASP A 221 -13.35 17.86 -13.14
N LYS A 222 -12.44 18.04 -14.09
CA LYS A 222 -11.10 17.48 -14.06
C LYS A 222 -10.16 18.46 -13.36
N ILE A 223 -9.67 18.09 -12.17
CA ILE A 223 -8.88 18.96 -11.29
C ILE A 223 -7.43 18.48 -11.22
N TYR A 224 -6.48 19.32 -11.64
CA TYR A 224 -5.04 19.12 -11.49
C TYR A 224 -4.62 19.48 -10.07
N PHE A 225 -3.74 18.70 -9.45
CA PHE A 225 -3.24 18.98 -8.10
C PHE A 225 -1.80 19.44 -8.12
N LEU A 226 -1.54 20.56 -7.44
CA LEU A 226 -0.21 21.09 -7.26
C LEU A 226 0.13 21.20 -5.77
N SER A 227 1.24 20.56 -5.40
CA SER A 227 1.87 20.75 -4.10
C SER A 227 3.36 20.44 -4.18
N ARG A 228 4.19 21.40 -3.79
CA ARG A 228 5.63 21.21 -3.66
C ARG A 228 6.04 20.69 -2.29
N GLY A 229 7.14 19.94 -2.25
CA GLY A 229 7.80 19.49 -1.03
C GLY A 229 7.08 18.35 -0.29
N ASP A 230 6.29 17.54 -0.99
CA ASP A 230 5.53 16.42 -0.41
C ASP A 230 5.83 15.08 -1.11
N ARG A 231 5.78 14.00 -0.33
CA ARG A 231 6.01 12.61 -0.76
C ARG A 231 4.71 11.88 -1.12
N GLY A 232 3.62 12.61 -1.35
CA GLY A 232 2.31 12.12 -1.76
C GLY A 232 1.21 12.26 -0.71
N LEU A 233 1.53 12.59 0.56
CA LEU A 233 0.52 12.75 1.60
C LEU A 233 -0.51 13.81 1.21
N HIS A 234 -0.06 14.94 0.66
CA HIS A 234 -0.89 16.08 0.29
C HIS A 234 -1.85 15.71 -0.83
N TYR A 235 -1.34 15.04 -1.87
CA TYR A 235 -2.16 14.57 -2.99
C TYR A 235 -3.22 13.56 -2.53
N TRP A 236 -2.81 12.51 -1.79
CA TRP A 236 -3.73 11.45 -1.38
C TRP A 236 -4.81 11.93 -0.42
N ILE A 237 -4.49 12.83 0.52
CA ILE A 237 -5.48 13.41 1.42
C ILE A 237 -6.42 14.36 0.69
N THR A 238 -5.89 15.26 -0.15
CA THR A 238 -6.72 16.20 -0.92
C THR A 238 -7.67 15.44 -1.83
N ARG A 239 -7.17 14.47 -2.59
CA ARG A 239 -7.98 13.62 -3.46
C ARG A 239 -9.04 12.82 -2.70
N PHE A 240 -8.76 12.40 -1.46
CA PHE A 240 -9.76 11.74 -0.63
C PHE A 240 -10.83 12.72 -0.12
N ASN A 241 -10.41 13.88 0.37
CA ASN A 241 -11.29 14.89 0.96
C ASN A 241 -12.16 15.61 -0.08
N ALA A 242 -11.68 15.75 -1.32
CA ALA A 242 -12.38 16.45 -2.39
C ALA A 242 -13.54 15.65 -3.01
N ARG A 243 -13.68 14.36 -2.67
CA ARG A 243 -14.76 13.51 -3.21
C ARG A 243 -16.14 14.13 -2.94
N PRO A 244 -17.07 14.13 -3.93
CA PRO A 244 -17.02 13.33 -5.16
C PRO A 244 -16.15 13.91 -6.30
N ASN A 245 -15.61 15.13 -6.15
CA ASN A 245 -14.78 15.74 -7.19
C ASN A 245 -13.49 14.95 -7.46
N TYR A 246 -13.15 14.83 -8.74
CA TYR A 246 -12.00 14.05 -9.18
C TYR A 246 -10.76 14.92 -9.29
N VAL A 247 -9.95 14.90 -8.23
CA VAL A 247 -8.54 15.27 -8.32
C VAL A 247 -7.81 14.13 -9.04
N ILE A 248 -7.33 14.43 -10.24
CA ILE A 248 -6.80 13.44 -11.19
C ILE A 248 -5.26 13.47 -11.22
N ASP A 249 -4.69 12.35 -11.66
CA ASP A 249 -3.26 12.10 -11.79
C ASP A 249 -2.55 13.22 -12.57
N PRO A 250 -1.64 13.97 -11.95
CA PRO A 250 -0.98 15.12 -12.54
C PRO A 250 0.17 14.70 -13.48
N PHE A 251 -0.13 13.94 -14.53
CA PHE A 251 0.80 13.48 -15.57
C PHE A 251 2.21 13.05 -15.10
N GLY A 252 2.29 12.34 -13.97
CA GLY A 252 3.56 11.83 -13.44
C GLY A 252 4.12 12.57 -12.24
N GLY A 253 3.53 13.69 -11.79
CA GLY A 253 4.02 14.43 -10.62
C GLY A 253 3.20 15.68 -10.26
N TRP A 254 3.17 16.07 -8.99
CA TRP A 254 2.40 17.22 -8.48
C TRP A 254 3.28 18.38 -8.02
N SER A 255 4.61 18.26 -8.15
CA SER A 255 5.57 19.24 -7.69
C SER A 255 6.25 19.88 -8.90
N LEU A 256 5.81 21.05 -9.34
CA LEU A 256 6.44 21.71 -10.50
C LEU A 256 7.80 22.31 -10.14
N GLY A 257 8.69 22.35 -11.13
CA GLY A 257 10.05 22.87 -11.03
C GLY A 257 11.07 21.84 -10.55
N ASP A 258 12.21 22.33 -10.07
CA ASP A 258 13.33 21.51 -9.65
C ASP A 258 12.97 20.55 -8.50
N ALA A 259 13.66 19.39 -8.48
CA ALA A 259 13.62 18.44 -7.39
C ALA A 259 14.01 19.09 -6.06
N ILE A 260 13.17 18.92 -5.03
CA ILE A 260 13.36 19.62 -3.74
C ILE A 260 14.20 18.79 -2.77
N TYR A 261 14.30 17.48 -2.99
CA TYR A 261 15.07 16.56 -2.17
C TYR A 261 15.60 15.39 -3.00
N ASP A 262 16.62 14.72 -2.47
CA ASP A 262 17.19 13.52 -3.12
C ASP A 262 16.13 12.42 -3.26
N GLY A 263 15.93 11.95 -4.50
CA GLY A 263 14.90 10.98 -4.85
C GLY A 263 13.47 11.55 -4.95
N ASP A 264 13.29 12.86 -5.16
CA ASP A 264 11.98 13.46 -5.44
C ASP A 264 11.45 13.03 -6.81
N ILE A 265 10.74 11.91 -6.85
CA ILE A 265 10.15 11.36 -8.09
C ILE A 265 8.89 12.10 -8.55
N TRP A 266 8.38 13.04 -7.75
CA TRP A 266 7.13 13.76 -8.02
C TRP A 266 7.37 15.14 -8.63
N HIS A 267 8.63 15.52 -8.81
CA HIS A 267 8.98 16.76 -9.49
C HIS A 267 8.70 16.65 -10.99
N ILE A 268 8.26 17.74 -11.59
CA ILE A 268 8.12 17.89 -13.04
C ILE A 268 8.87 19.15 -13.45
N ASP A 269 9.96 18.94 -14.18
CA ASP A 269 10.67 20.01 -14.89
C ASP A 269 9.95 20.27 -16.22
N ILE A 270 9.06 21.28 -16.22
CA ILE A 270 8.26 21.71 -17.36
C ILE A 270 8.15 23.23 -17.35
N SER A 271 8.27 23.89 -18.50
CA SER A 271 8.10 25.34 -18.56
C SER A 271 6.65 25.75 -18.25
N PRO A 272 6.40 26.98 -17.74
CA PRO A 272 5.04 27.45 -17.48
C PRO A 272 4.14 27.38 -18.72
N GLU A 273 4.69 27.75 -19.89
CA GLU A 273 3.97 27.73 -21.16
C GLU A 273 3.60 26.30 -21.57
N GLU A 274 4.53 25.34 -21.46
CA GLU A 274 4.23 23.94 -21.75
C GLU A 274 3.23 23.36 -20.74
N TRP A 275 3.32 23.76 -19.47
CA TRP A 275 2.41 23.30 -18.43
C TRP A 275 0.96 23.73 -18.72
N ILE A 276 0.71 25.00 -19.03
CA ILE A 276 -0.66 25.46 -19.33
C ILE A 276 -1.20 24.81 -20.62
N GLU A 277 -0.34 24.62 -21.64
CA GLU A 277 -0.72 23.88 -22.85
C GLU A 277 -1.10 22.44 -22.54
N GLN A 278 -0.33 21.76 -21.69
CA GLN A 278 -0.61 20.38 -21.30
C GLN A 278 -1.92 20.29 -20.51
N LEU A 279 -2.18 21.23 -19.60
CA LEU A 279 -3.45 21.32 -18.87
C LEU A 279 -4.64 21.45 -19.82
N ILE A 280 -4.52 22.29 -20.86
CA ILE A 280 -5.57 22.53 -21.86
C ILE A 280 -5.76 21.29 -22.74
N ASN A 281 -4.67 20.73 -23.29
CA ASN A 281 -4.69 19.59 -24.20
C ASN A 281 -5.30 18.34 -23.58
N GLU A 282 -5.15 18.20 -22.27
CA GLU A 282 -5.70 17.10 -21.51
C GLU A 282 -7.04 17.43 -20.85
N GLU A 283 -7.66 18.54 -21.22
CA GLU A 283 -9.01 18.91 -20.79
C GLU A 283 -9.16 19.05 -19.26
N TYR A 284 -8.13 19.58 -18.57
CA TYR A 284 -8.33 20.02 -17.18
C TYR A 284 -9.24 21.26 -17.13
N ASP A 285 -10.05 21.34 -16.07
CA ASP A 285 -10.94 22.47 -15.81
C ASP A 285 -10.37 23.39 -14.72
N TYR A 286 -9.71 22.81 -13.72
CA TYR A 286 -9.17 23.55 -12.58
C TYR A 286 -7.77 23.06 -12.16
N VAL A 287 -7.04 23.95 -11.49
CA VAL A 287 -5.79 23.67 -10.76
C VAL A 287 -6.01 23.96 -9.28
N ALA A 288 -5.89 22.94 -8.45
CA ALA A 288 -5.93 23.02 -7.00
C ALA A 288 -4.51 23.13 -6.44
N ILE A 289 -4.18 24.27 -5.83
CA ILE A 289 -2.87 24.54 -5.24
C ILE A 289 -2.99 24.38 -3.72
N TYR A 290 -2.36 23.34 -3.18
CA TYR A 290 -2.23 23.20 -1.73
C TYR A 290 -1.05 24.01 -1.19
N ARG A 291 0.13 23.80 -1.78
CA ARG A 291 1.37 24.48 -1.41
C ARG A 291 2.20 24.79 -2.65
N ALA A 292 2.32 26.06 -2.99
CA ALA A 292 3.09 26.52 -4.14
C ALA A 292 4.59 26.54 -3.86
N GLY A 293 5.02 26.98 -2.67
CA GLY A 293 6.44 27.24 -2.36
C GLY A 293 6.88 28.66 -2.75
N ASP A 294 7.97 29.14 -2.15
CA ASP A 294 8.34 30.56 -2.17
C ASP A 294 8.74 31.06 -3.57
N ASP A 295 9.48 30.25 -4.33
CA ASP A 295 10.00 30.53 -5.67
C ASP A 295 8.97 30.26 -6.80
N PHE A 296 7.81 29.69 -6.47
CA PHE A 296 6.84 29.28 -7.48
C PHE A 296 6.24 30.46 -8.25
N SER A 297 6.02 31.59 -7.58
CA SER A 297 5.49 32.80 -8.22
C SER A 297 6.46 33.40 -9.25
N GLU A 298 7.77 33.29 -9.02
CA GLU A 298 8.79 33.78 -9.94
C GLU A 298 8.89 32.87 -11.17
N ASN A 299 8.81 31.56 -10.95
CA ASN A 299 9.00 30.56 -11.99
C ASN A 299 7.75 30.31 -12.84
N TYR A 300 6.55 30.31 -12.24
CA TYR A 300 5.28 29.96 -12.89
C TYR A 300 4.24 31.09 -12.85
N GLY A 301 4.56 32.27 -12.31
CA GLY A 301 3.61 33.38 -12.23
C GLY A 301 3.09 33.87 -13.59
N SER A 302 3.85 33.68 -14.67
CA SER A 302 3.48 34.13 -16.02
C SER A 302 2.15 33.56 -16.52
N VAL A 303 1.75 32.37 -16.05
CA VAL A 303 0.49 31.73 -16.44
C VAL A 303 -0.69 32.07 -15.53
N PHE A 304 -0.52 32.93 -14.53
CA PHE A 304 -1.62 33.40 -13.68
C PHE A 304 -2.12 34.76 -14.16
N GLY A 305 -3.44 34.92 -14.27
CA GLY A 305 -4.03 36.20 -14.67
C GLY A 305 -3.69 37.35 -13.73
N ASN A 306 -3.48 37.04 -12.45
CA ASN A 306 -2.97 37.95 -11.44
C ASN A 306 -2.04 37.19 -10.45
N VAL A 307 -0.73 37.43 -10.53
CA VAL A 307 0.25 36.78 -9.64
C VAL A 307 0.02 37.13 -8.17
N LEU A 308 -0.54 38.30 -7.86
CA LEU A 308 -0.84 38.70 -6.48
C LEU A 308 -1.96 37.88 -5.83
N GLU A 309 -2.76 37.19 -6.66
CA GLU A 309 -3.79 36.28 -6.20
C GLU A 309 -3.27 34.85 -5.99
N LEU A 310 -2.03 34.55 -6.41
CA LEU A 310 -1.40 33.26 -6.17
C LEU A 310 -1.27 33.00 -4.67
N SER A 311 -1.85 31.90 -4.20
CA SER A 311 -1.86 31.56 -2.78
C SER A 311 -2.01 30.05 -2.55
N ASP A 312 -1.55 29.59 -1.39
CA ASP A 312 -1.79 28.23 -0.92
C ASP A 312 -3.28 28.01 -0.61
N ASN A 313 -3.70 26.74 -0.59
CA ASN A 313 -5.09 26.32 -0.34
C ASN A 313 -6.13 27.02 -1.25
N SER A 314 -5.81 27.17 -2.53
CA SER A 314 -6.68 27.88 -3.48
C SER A 314 -6.94 27.09 -4.76
N LEU A 315 -8.00 27.49 -5.48
CA LEU A 315 -8.46 26.87 -6.72
C LEU A 315 -8.45 27.89 -7.85
N TYR A 316 -7.86 27.51 -8.97
CA TYR A 316 -7.81 28.32 -10.19
C TYR A 316 -8.54 27.61 -11.31
N LYS A 317 -9.30 28.37 -12.09
CA LYS A 317 -9.95 27.93 -13.30
C LYS A 317 -9.02 28.12 -14.49
N ILE A 318 -8.99 27.15 -15.39
CA ILE A 318 -8.21 27.24 -16.63
C ILE A 318 -9.02 28.06 -17.65
N ASN A 319 -8.52 29.25 -18.00
CA ASN A 319 -9.04 30.03 -19.12
C ASN A 319 -8.32 29.61 -20.41
N ARG A 320 -9.00 28.81 -21.23
CA ARG A 320 -8.46 28.20 -22.45
C ARG A 320 -8.18 29.23 -23.56
N ASP A 321 -8.96 30.31 -23.61
CA ASP A 321 -8.82 31.35 -24.64
C ASP A 321 -7.60 32.22 -24.38
N GLN A 322 -7.37 32.57 -23.11
CA GLN A 322 -6.28 33.44 -22.69
C GLN A 322 -5.02 32.67 -22.27
N ARG A 323 -5.11 31.34 -22.12
CA ARG A 323 -4.03 30.45 -21.65
C ARG A 323 -3.46 30.89 -20.30
N ILE A 324 -4.37 31.17 -19.37
CA ILE A 324 -4.04 31.59 -18.01
C ILE A 324 -4.89 30.85 -16.96
N LEU A 325 -4.43 30.91 -15.72
CA LEU A 325 -5.11 30.46 -14.52
C LEU A 325 -5.75 31.66 -13.83
N GLU A 326 -7.07 31.62 -13.70
CA GLU A 326 -7.86 32.64 -13.03
C GLU A 326 -8.29 32.13 -11.65
N ARG A 327 -8.07 32.92 -10.62
CA ARG A 327 -8.48 32.52 -9.27
C ARG A 327 -10.00 32.46 -9.21
N CYS A 328 -10.55 31.37 -8.67
CA CYS A 328 -12.01 31.24 -8.58
C CYS A 328 -12.63 32.17 -7.53
N ARG A 329 -11.84 32.60 -6.53
CA ARG A 329 -12.24 33.50 -5.43
C ARG A 329 -11.09 34.28 -4.82
#